data_AF-A0A284VRJ4-F1
#
_entry.id   AF-A0A284VRJ4-F1
#
_cell.length_a   1.000
_cell.length_b   1.000
_cell.length_c   1.000
_cell.angle_alpha   90.00
_cell.angle_beta   90.00
_cell.angle_gamma   90.00
#
_symmetry.space_group_name_H-M   'P 1'
#
loop_
_entity.id
_entity.type
_entity.pdbx_description
1 polymer ?
#
loop_
_entity_poly.entity_id
_entity_poly.type
_entity_poly.pdbx_seq_one_letter_code
_entity_poly.pdbx_strand_id
1 'polypeptide(L)' 'MGKTGTTKWGRIKHRKGQIILVPEAELTHKRPGPAQRYTSSGAKRRKIARSPKAVVKA' A
#
# COMPACT_ATOMS: atom_id res chain seq x y z
N MET A 1 12.60 -5.57 -27.58
CA MET A 1 11.76 -6.38 -26.67
C MET A 1 12.40 -6.36 -25.29
N GLY A 2 12.34 -5.19 -24.62
CA GLY A 2 13.11 -4.94 -23.39
C GLY A 2 12.54 -5.76 -22.23
N LYS A 3 13.42 -6.31 -21.38
CA LYS A 3 13.08 -7.08 -20.19
C LYS A 3 11.96 -6.38 -19.41
N THR A 4 10.73 -6.90 -19.49
CA THR A 4 9.63 -6.48 -18.62
C THR A 4 10.07 -6.85 -17.21
N GLY A 5 10.55 -5.87 -16.44
CA GLY A 5 11.07 -6.11 -15.10
C GLY A 5 10.04 -6.90 -14.30
N THR A 6 10.41 -8.10 -13.86
CA THR A 6 9.54 -8.96 -13.06
C THR A 6 9.03 -8.15 -11.87
N THR A 7 7.72 -7.94 -11.79
CA THR A 7 7.14 -7.21 -10.66
C THR A 7 7.32 -8.07 -9.43
N LYS A 8 8.12 -7.59 -8.47
CA LYS A 8 8.24 -8.22 -7.16
C LYS A 8 6.95 -7.98 -6.39
N TRP A 9 6.42 -9.05 -5.82
CA TRP A 9 5.18 -9.05 -5.06
C TRP A 9 5.49 -9.21 -3.58
N GLY A 10 4.83 -8.42 -2.74
CA GLY A 10 4.85 -8.62 -1.30
C GLY A 10 3.46 -8.88 -0.74
N ARG A 11 3.43 -9.49 0.45
CA ARG A 11 2.21 -9.97 1.10
C ARG A 11 1.75 -8.99 2.16
N ILE A 12 0.45 -8.66 2.16
CA ILE A 12 -0.17 -7.83 3.19
C ILE A 12 -1.47 -8.42 3.71
N LYS A 13 -1.80 -8.12 4.97
CA LYS A 13 -3.08 -8.46 5.59
C LYS A 13 -4.11 -7.39 5.28
N HIS A 14 -5.18 -7.78 4.60
CA HIS A 14 -6.35 -6.95 4.33
C HIS A 14 -7.14 -6.69 5.61
N ARG A 15 -8.05 -5.70 5.60
CA ARG A 15 -8.91 -5.35 6.75
C ARG A 15 -9.73 -6.55 7.26
N LYS A 16 -10.16 -7.43 6.36
CA LYS A 16 -10.90 -8.67 6.68
C LYS A 16 -10.00 -9.85 7.08
N GLY A 17 -8.70 -9.63 7.28
CA GLY A 17 -7.75 -10.65 7.73
C GLY A 17 -7.13 -11.53 6.65
N GLN A 18 -7.65 -11.50 5.43
CA GLN A 18 -7.10 -12.23 4.28
C GLN A 18 -5.74 -11.66 3.84
N ILE A 19 -4.87 -12.52 3.30
CA ILE A 19 -3.58 -12.10 2.74
C ILE A 19 -3.77 -11.81 1.25
N ILE A 20 -3.30 -10.64 0.80
CA ILE A 20 -3.29 -10.26 -0.61
C ILE A 20 -1.87 -9.92 -1.06
N LEU A 21 -1.61 -10.11 -2.36
CA LEU A 21 -0.37 -9.69 -2.98
C LEU A 21 -0.51 -8.27 -3.52
N VAL A 22 0.48 -7.44 -3.22
CA VAL A 22 0.61 -6.09 -3.77
C VAL A 22 2.02 -5.92 -4.36
N PRO A 23 2.20 -5.06 -5.37
CA PRO A 23 3.54 -4.70 -5.82
C PRO A 23 4.38 -4.22 -4.65
N GLU A 24 5.66 -4.59 -4.60
CA GLU A 24 6.55 -4.25 -3.49
C GLU A 24 6.64 -2.73 -3.26
N ALA A 25 6.55 -1.92 -4.32
CA ALA A 25 6.49 -0.46 -4.24
C ALA A 25 5.26 0.08 -3.47
N GLU A 26 4.20 -0.72 -3.33
CA GLU A 26 2.97 -0.39 -2.59
C GLU A 26 2.86 -1.15 -1.27
N LEU A 27 3.93 -1.78 -0.80
CA LEU A 27 3.92 -2.55 0.45
C LEU A 27 3.78 -1.63 1.69
N THR A 28 4.54 -0.54 1.68
CA THR A 28 4.70 0.38 2.82
C THR A 28 3.62 1.46 2.86
N HIS A 29 2.93 1.70 1.75
CA HIS A 29 1.96 2.78 1.61
C HIS A 29 0.67 2.31 0.98
N LYS A 30 -0.44 2.94 1.34
CA LYS A 30 -1.76 2.74 0.73
C LYS A 30 -2.30 4.05 0.17
N ARG A 31 -3.24 3.96 -0.77
CA ARG A 31 -4.02 5.11 -1.20
C ARG A 31 -4.99 5.54 -0.08
N PRO A 32 -5.16 6.86 0.16
CA PRO A 32 -6.11 7.35 1.13
C PRO A 32 -7.55 7.06 0.71
N GLY A 33 -8.41 6.72 1.68
CA GLY A 33 -9.86 6.68 1.45
C GLY A 33 -10.44 8.08 1.20
N PRO A 34 -11.69 8.21 0.72
CA PRO A 34 -12.30 9.49 0.35
C PRO A 34 -12.19 10.57 1.44
N ALA A 35 -12.52 10.22 2.69
CA ALA A 35 -12.44 11.12 3.84
C ALA A 35 -11.01 11.39 4.35
N GLN A 36 -9.99 10.68 3.83
CA GLN A 36 -8.59 10.81 4.24
C GLN A 36 -7.71 11.50 3.18
N ARG A 37 -8.33 12.00 2.09
CA ARG A 37 -7.63 12.63 0.95
C ARG A 37 -6.99 13.97 1.28
N TYR A 38 -7.38 14.61 2.37
CA TYR A 38 -6.88 15.93 2.76
C TYR A 38 -6.32 15.92 4.19
N THR A 39 -5.28 16.73 4.45
CA THR A 39 -4.81 17.03 5.81
C THR A 39 -5.81 17.97 6.50
N SER A 40 -5.67 18.14 7.83
CA SER A 40 -6.41 19.17 8.57
C SER A 40 -6.17 20.59 8.03
N SER A 41 -4.97 20.84 7.48
CA SER A 41 -4.62 22.07 6.79
C SER A 41 -5.10 22.17 5.33
N GLY A 42 -5.88 21.19 4.83
CA GLY A 42 -6.44 21.20 3.48
C GLY A 42 -5.52 20.69 2.36
N ALA A 43 -4.30 20.23 2.65
CA ALA A 43 -3.38 19.71 1.65
C ALA A 43 -3.76 18.29 1.19
N LYS A 44 -3.66 18.02 -0.12
CA LYS A 44 -4.03 16.72 -0.71
C LYS A 44 -2.99 15.64 -0.40
N ARG A 45 -3.42 14.56 0.25
CA ARG A 45 -2.64 13.35 0.51
C ARG A 45 -2.74 12.40 -0.68
N ARG A 46 -1.60 11.97 -1.23
CA ARG A 46 -1.54 10.96 -2.31
C ARG A 46 -1.33 9.54 -1.77
N LYS A 47 -0.60 9.40 -0.67
CA LYS A 47 -0.26 8.13 -0.02
C LYS A 47 -0.34 8.27 1.50
N ILE A 48 -0.69 7.17 2.18
CA ILE A 48 -0.69 7.05 3.64
C ILE A 48 0.18 5.86 4.01
N ALA A 49 1.03 6.02 5.03
CA ALA A 49 1.83 4.91 5.57
C ALA A 49 0.91 3.77 6.04
N ARG A 50 1.23 2.55 5.64
CA ARG A 50 0.51 1.36 6.09
C ARG A 50 0.98 1.00 7.51
N SER A 51 0.10 0.42 8.31
CA SER A 51 0.49 -0.08 9.63
C SER A 51 1.55 -1.18 9.48
N PRO A 52 2.64 -1.17 10.27
CA PRO A 52 3.66 -2.21 10.23
C PRO A 52 3.10 -3.62 10.45
N LYS A 53 2.04 -3.75 11.26
CA LYS A 53 1.35 -5.02 11.55
C LYS A 53 0.65 -5.63 10.34
N ALA A 54 0.35 -4.82 9.32
CA ALA A 54 -0.33 -5.29 8.11
C ALA A 54 0.65 -5.86 7.07
N VAL A 55 1.95 -5.58 7.19
CA VAL A 55 2.97 -6.16 6.31
C VAL A 55 3.35 -7.53 6.85
N VAL A 56 3.10 -8.57 6.06
CA VAL A 56 3.46 -9.94 6.43
C VAL A 56 4.92 -10.14 6.04
N LYS A 57 5.82 -10.13 7.03
CA LYS A 57 7.21 -10.56 6.80
C LYS A 57 7.20 -12.04 6.44
N ALA A 58 8.00 -12.39 5.43
CA ALA A 58 8.18 -13.78 5.03
C ALA A 58 8.91 -14.57 6.10
#